data_AF-A0A1H6E5X4-F1
#
_entry.id   AF-A0A1H6E5X4-F1
#
_cell.length_a   1.000
_cell.length_b   1.000
_cell.length_c   1.000
_cell.angle_alpha   90.00
_cell.angle_beta   90.00
_cell.angle_gamma   90.00
#
_symmetry.space_group_name_H-M   'P 1'
#
loop_
_entity.id
_entity.type
_entity.pdbx_description
1 polymer ?
#
loop_
_entity_poly.entity_id
_entity_poly.type
_entity_poly.pdbx_seq_one_letter_code
_entity_poly.pdbx_strand_id
1 'polypeptide(L)'
;MLPRVQRADHGAYRRVGFGSMSATRTSTGSETIRGDRGGTGQRLSGIAVALGCVLFLGGFAWAAVVYRPYTVPTSSMEPTVRPGDKVLAQKVSGDQVHRGDIVVFKDKQWGDLPEVKRVVGVGGDTVACCDAHGRLMVNGKAVDEPYLADPGQASGTKFDTKVPAGALFLVGDNRAVSQDSRLRLDDSQQGAVPVSDVRGRVEATAWPLSRVGTVGRTSAFDALTGGGASAQGPLRWLLAAIVAGVVLILGGAAYTPLSNRVRRRAG
;
A
#
# COMPACT_ATOMS: atom_id res chain seq x y z
N MET A 1 44.75 82.07 12.77
CA MET A 1 44.15 82.79 13.92
C MET A 1 44.46 82.00 15.19
N LEU A 2 45.14 82.59 16.17
CA LEU A 2 45.26 82.07 17.56
C LEU A 2 43.99 82.48 18.34
N PRO A 3 43.70 82.01 19.58
CA PRO A 3 44.48 81.18 20.54
C PRO A 3 43.89 79.75 20.77
N ARG A 4 44.50 78.73 21.44
CA ARG A 4 45.55 78.55 22.50
C ARG A 4 44.94 78.25 23.90
N VAL A 5 45.72 77.58 24.76
CA VAL A 5 45.49 77.28 26.22
C VAL A 5 44.57 76.08 26.48
N GLN A 6 44.75 75.15 27.45
CA GLN A 6 45.83 74.59 28.34
C GLN A 6 45.23 73.26 28.94
N ARG A 7 45.88 72.26 29.58
CA ARG A 7 47.26 71.85 29.98
C ARG A 7 47.22 70.28 30.15
N ALA A 8 48.30 69.47 30.08
CA ALA A 8 49.43 69.22 31.00
C ALA A 8 49.04 68.63 32.40
N ASP A 9 49.77 67.69 33.02
CA ASP A 9 50.97 66.92 32.58
C ASP A 9 51.23 65.65 33.45
N HIS A 10 52.36 64.98 33.15
CA HIS A 10 53.13 63.97 33.91
C HIS A 10 53.00 63.94 35.46
N GLY A 11 53.25 62.84 36.19
CA GLY A 11 53.75 61.49 35.84
C GLY A 11 54.62 60.87 36.98
N ALA A 12 55.18 59.67 36.76
CA ALA A 12 56.20 59.00 37.62
C ALA A 12 55.73 58.50 39.03
N TYR A 13 56.40 57.59 39.79
CA TYR A 13 57.50 56.63 39.54
C TYR A 13 57.61 55.55 40.66
N ARG A 14 57.78 54.24 40.33
CA ARG A 14 58.19 53.12 41.25
C ARG A 14 57.29 52.88 42.50
N ARG A 15 57.42 51.80 43.32
CA ARG A 15 58.41 50.71 43.47
C ARG A 15 57.71 49.38 43.90
N VAL A 16 58.45 48.27 43.92
CA VAL A 16 58.01 46.92 44.32
C VAL A 16 57.79 46.80 45.84
N GLY A 17 56.81 46.00 46.27
CA GLY A 17 56.61 45.50 47.65
C GLY A 17 56.13 44.04 47.63
N PHE A 18 56.42 43.26 48.67
CA PHE A 18 56.20 41.80 48.73
C PHE A 18 55.27 41.42 49.90
N GLY A 19 54.50 40.34 49.74
CA GLY A 19 53.59 39.79 50.75
C GLY A 19 52.14 40.30 50.66
N SER A 20 51.12 39.57 51.10
CA SER A 20 51.12 38.28 51.84
C SER A 20 50.06 37.29 51.29
N MET A 21 50.11 36.04 51.75
CA MET A 21 49.15 34.99 51.36
C MET A 21 47.76 35.20 51.99
N SER A 22 46.68 34.91 51.26
CA SER A 22 45.42 34.47 51.87
C SER A 22 44.50 33.68 50.93
N ALA A 23 44.26 32.43 51.33
CA ALA A 23 43.13 31.56 51.00
C ALA A 23 42.45 31.72 49.61
N THR A 24 42.93 30.98 48.62
CA THR A 24 42.06 30.48 47.54
C THR A 24 40.93 29.66 48.18
N ARG A 25 39.72 30.21 48.24
CA ARG A 25 38.56 29.50 48.80
C ARG A 25 38.04 28.47 47.80
N THR A 26 38.61 27.27 47.84
CA THR A 26 38.17 26.11 47.05
C THR A 26 36.70 25.82 47.38
N SER A 27 35.79 26.27 46.50
CA SER A 27 34.40 25.86 46.53
C SER A 27 34.31 24.43 46.00
N THR A 28 34.54 23.47 46.89
CA THR A 28 34.28 22.04 46.64
C THR A 28 32.77 21.81 46.52
N GLY A 29 32.20 22.29 45.41
CA GLY A 29 30.83 22.00 45.02
C GLY A 29 30.76 20.52 44.72
N SER A 30 30.29 19.74 45.69
CA SER A 30 30.03 18.32 45.46
C SER A 30 28.96 18.21 44.39
N GLU A 31 29.36 17.66 43.23
CA GLU A 31 28.41 17.12 42.27
C GLU A 31 27.71 15.94 42.92
N THR A 32 26.64 16.24 43.66
CA THR A 32 25.68 15.25 44.08
C THR A 32 25.07 14.68 42.82
N ILE A 33 25.55 13.50 42.41
CA ILE A 33 25.00 12.72 41.29
C ILE A 33 23.54 12.47 41.60
N ARG A 34 22.68 13.35 41.07
CA ARG A 34 21.28 13.49 41.47
C ARG A 34 20.51 12.37 40.79
N GLY A 35 20.45 11.24 41.50
CA GLY A 35 20.27 9.90 40.93
C GLY A 35 19.28 9.80 39.77
N ASP A 36 19.72 9.11 38.70
CA ASP A 36 18.95 8.91 37.48
C ASP A 36 17.59 8.24 37.76
N ARG A 37 16.54 9.06 37.74
CA ARG A 37 15.14 8.66 37.72
C ARG A 37 14.49 8.97 36.36
N GLY A 38 15.29 9.14 35.31
CA GLY A 38 14.84 9.38 33.92
C GLY A 38 14.94 8.14 33.02
N GLY A 39 15.87 7.22 33.30
CA GLY A 39 16.24 6.11 32.42
C GLY A 39 15.09 5.27 31.86
N THR A 40 14.10 4.86 32.66
CA THR A 40 13.07 3.90 32.22
C THR A 40 12.17 4.45 31.11
N GLY A 41 11.63 5.66 31.26
CA GLY A 41 10.72 6.25 30.27
C GLY A 41 11.42 6.51 28.93
N GLN A 42 12.68 6.96 28.97
CA GLN A 42 13.47 7.23 27.77
C GLN A 42 13.91 5.94 27.06
N ARG A 43 14.20 4.86 27.80
CA ARG A 43 14.42 3.51 27.23
C ARG A 43 13.17 2.95 26.56
N LEU A 44 12.00 3.09 27.19
CA LEU A 44 10.72 2.64 26.61
C LEU A 44 10.35 3.43 25.34
N SER A 45 10.58 4.76 25.34
CA SER A 45 10.45 5.61 24.15
C SER A 45 11.37 5.13 23.01
N GLY A 46 12.64 4.85 23.30
CA GLY A 46 13.58 4.30 22.31
C GLY A 46 13.16 2.93 21.74
N ILE A 47 12.69 2.01 22.60
CA ILE A 47 12.20 0.70 22.18
C ILE A 47 10.95 0.83 21.30
N ALA A 48 10.02 1.74 21.64
CA ALA A 48 8.83 2.01 20.83
C ALA A 48 9.19 2.54 19.44
N VAL A 49 10.12 3.50 19.34
CA VAL A 49 10.60 3.99 18.03
C VAL A 49 11.29 2.87 17.24
N ALA A 50 12.15 2.06 17.87
CA ALA A 50 12.84 0.97 17.19
C ALA A 50 11.87 -0.10 16.63
N LEU A 51 10.91 -0.56 17.45
CA LEU A 51 9.85 -1.47 17.01
C LEU A 51 8.99 -0.84 15.90
N GLY A 52 8.67 0.45 16.04
CA GLY A 52 7.93 1.20 15.03
C GLY A 52 8.64 1.26 13.68
N CYS A 53 9.95 1.51 13.68
CA CYS A 53 10.80 1.46 12.48
C CYS A 53 10.84 0.06 11.86
N VAL A 54 10.95 -1.01 12.65
CA VAL A 54 10.93 -2.40 12.15
C VAL A 54 9.60 -2.73 11.48
N LEU A 55 8.47 -2.38 12.10
CA LEU A 55 7.13 -2.63 11.54
C LEU A 55 6.86 -1.78 10.28
N PHE A 56 7.25 -0.50 10.30
CA PHE A 56 7.09 0.40 9.16
C PHE A 56 7.95 -0.01 7.97
N LEU A 57 9.28 -0.10 8.15
CA LEU A 57 10.22 -0.40 7.08
C LEU A 57 10.09 -1.86 6.60
N GLY A 58 9.91 -2.81 7.52
CA GLY A 58 9.70 -4.22 7.17
C GLY A 58 8.39 -4.44 6.43
N GLY A 59 7.28 -3.85 6.91
CA GLY A 59 5.98 -3.92 6.25
C GLY A 59 5.99 -3.27 4.86
N PHE A 60 6.63 -2.09 4.73
CA PHE A 60 6.75 -1.39 3.45
C PHE A 60 7.65 -2.14 2.45
N ALA A 61 8.83 -2.61 2.88
CA ALA A 61 9.75 -3.37 2.05
C ALA A 61 9.10 -4.68 1.57
N TRP A 62 8.41 -5.41 2.47
CA TRP A 62 7.68 -6.61 2.09
C TRP A 62 6.53 -6.30 1.11
N ALA A 63 5.77 -5.23 1.33
CA ALA A 63 4.73 -4.79 0.40
C ALA A 63 5.29 -4.47 -1.01
N ALA A 64 6.45 -3.81 -1.10
CA ALA A 64 7.13 -3.57 -2.37
C ALA A 64 7.64 -4.87 -3.05
N VAL A 65 8.05 -5.86 -2.26
CA VAL A 65 8.44 -7.19 -2.76
C VAL A 65 7.22 -7.98 -3.26
N VAL A 66 6.08 -7.99 -2.58
CA VAL A 66 4.93 -8.85 -2.96
C VAL A 66 3.83 -8.17 -3.79
N TYR A 67 3.75 -6.84 -3.86
CA TYR A 67 2.82 -6.10 -4.73
C TYR A 67 3.53 -5.38 -5.88
N ARG A 68 2.78 -5.03 -6.93
CA ARG A 68 3.20 -4.13 -8.01
C ARG A 68 2.05 -3.19 -8.41
N PRO A 69 2.29 -1.87 -8.55
CA PRO A 69 1.29 -0.95 -9.07
C PRO A 69 1.16 -1.07 -10.60
N TYR A 70 -0.08 -1.00 -11.09
CA TYR A 70 -0.42 -0.92 -12.51
C TYR A 70 -1.41 0.22 -12.76
N THR A 71 -1.38 0.83 -13.94
CA THR A 71 -2.41 1.80 -14.36
C THR A 71 -3.53 1.07 -15.09
N VAL A 72 -4.78 1.30 -14.71
CA VAL A 72 -5.95 0.81 -15.46
C VAL A 72 -6.10 1.65 -16.75
N PRO A 73 -6.04 1.04 -17.95
CA PRO A 73 -6.03 1.77 -19.21
C PRO A 73 -7.43 2.10 -19.75
N THR A 74 -8.44 1.28 -19.47
CA THR A 74 -9.76 1.31 -20.13
C THR A 74 -10.91 1.24 -19.12
N SER A 75 -12.12 1.63 -19.55
CA SER A 75 -13.36 1.55 -18.75
C SER A 75 -13.99 0.15 -18.69
N SER A 76 -13.30 -0.86 -19.22
CA SER A 76 -13.75 -2.26 -19.29
C SER A 76 -14.02 -2.91 -17.92
N MET A 77 -13.52 -2.33 -16.83
CA MET A 77 -13.67 -2.80 -15.46
C MET A 77 -14.51 -1.88 -14.56
N GLU A 78 -15.23 -0.91 -15.14
CA GLU A 78 -16.19 -0.11 -14.38
C GLU A 78 -17.42 -0.96 -13.98
N PRO A 79 -17.98 -0.80 -12.77
CA PRO A 79 -17.69 0.26 -11.78
C PRO A 79 -16.46 0.01 -10.90
N THR A 80 -15.98 -1.23 -10.85
CA THR A 80 -15.00 -1.76 -9.87
C THR A 80 -13.67 -1.02 -9.87
N VAL A 81 -13.06 -0.82 -11.05
CA VAL A 81 -11.88 0.05 -11.24
C VAL A 81 -11.99 0.81 -12.56
N ARG A 82 -11.50 2.05 -12.59
CA ARG A 82 -11.77 3.03 -13.65
C ARG A 82 -10.50 3.49 -14.35
N PRO A 83 -10.58 4.09 -15.56
CA PRO A 83 -9.43 4.64 -16.25
C PRO A 83 -8.56 5.53 -15.35
N GLY A 84 -7.25 5.35 -15.44
CA GLY A 84 -6.25 6.10 -14.68
C GLY A 84 -5.98 5.60 -13.26
N ASP A 85 -6.81 4.71 -12.69
CA ASP A 85 -6.56 4.11 -11.37
C ASP A 85 -5.17 3.48 -11.29
N LYS A 86 -4.53 3.59 -10.12
CA LYS A 86 -3.32 2.83 -9.79
C LYS A 86 -3.74 1.66 -8.91
N VAL A 87 -3.92 0.50 -9.53
CA VAL A 87 -4.27 -0.74 -8.81
C VAL A 87 -3.01 -1.42 -8.28
N LEU A 88 -3.09 -1.96 -7.07
CA LEU A 88 -2.07 -2.84 -6.49
C LEU A 88 -2.42 -4.29 -6.81
N ALA A 89 -1.56 -4.92 -7.62
CA ALA A 89 -1.65 -6.34 -7.89
C ALA A 89 -0.66 -7.13 -7.02
N GLN A 90 -1.13 -8.14 -6.30
CA GLN A 90 -0.28 -9.13 -5.64
C GLN A 90 0.41 -9.97 -6.72
N LYS A 91 1.73 -10.15 -6.59
CA LYS A 91 2.52 -11.06 -7.43
C LYS A 91 2.18 -12.50 -7.03
N VAL A 92 1.26 -13.10 -7.78
CA VAL A 92 0.85 -14.50 -7.70
C VAL A 92 1.00 -15.12 -9.09
N SER A 93 1.25 -16.43 -9.15
CA SER A 93 1.25 -17.17 -10.40
C SER A 93 -0.20 -17.49 -10.84
N GLY A 94 -0.45 -17.64 -12.15
CA GLY A 94 -1.81 -17.76 -12.69
C GLY A 94 -2.55 -19.04 -12.31
N ASP A 95 -1.85 -20.07 -11.81
CA ASP A 95 -2.42 -21.27 -11.19
C ASP A 95 -3.01 -21.02 -9.78
N GLN A 96 -2.62 -19.90 -9.13
CA GLN A 96 -3.14 -19.47 -7.82
C GLN A 96 -4.34 -18.53 -7.94
N VAL A 97 -4.90 -18.39 -9.14
CA VAL A 97 -5.98 -17.48 -9.49
C VAL A 97 -7.28 -18.27 -9.69
N HIS A 98 -8.36 -17.78 -9.10
CA HIS A 98 -9.66 -18.45 -9.08
C HIS A 98 -10.76 -17.59 -9.71
N ARG A 99 -11.90 -18.21 -10.04
CA ARG A 99 -13.05 -17.51 -10.65
C ARG A 99 -13.55 -16.38 -9.75
N GLY A 100 -13.71 -15.19 -10.30
CA GLY A 100 -14.07 -13.96 -9.59
C GLY A 100 -12.88 -13.09 -9.20
N ASP A 101 -11.65 -13.60 -9.24
CA ASP A 101 -10.45 -12.78 -9.09
C ASP A 101 -10.35 -11.77 -10.25
N ILE A 102 -9.80 -10.59 -9.96
CA ILE A 102 -9.40 -9.63 -11.00
C ILE A 102 -7.90 -9.77 -11.22
N VAL A 103 -7.48 -9.97 -12.47
CA VAL A 103 -6.08 -10.12 -12.83
C VAL A 103 -5.59 -8.96 -13.68
N VAL A 104 -4.33 -8.61 -13.48
CA VAL A 104 -3.52 -7.92 -14.50
C VAL A 104 -2.81 -8.98 -15.32
N PHE A 105 -2.90 -8.90 -16.64
CA PHE A 105 -2.20 -9.79 -17.56
C PHE A 105 -1.57 -9.01 -18.71
N LYS A 106 -0.64 -9.62 -19.45
CA LYS A 106 -0.17 -9.11 -20.74
C LYS A 106 0.10 -10.29 -21.66
N ASP A 107 -0.74 -10.45 -22.68
CA ASP A 107 -0.58 -11.41 -23.77
C ASP A 107 -0.42 -10.66 -25.12
N LYS A 108 0.31 -11.27 -26.07
CA LYS A 108 0.63 -10.68 -27.38
C LYS A 108 -0.53 -10.64 -28.38
N GLN A 109 -1.49 -11.56 -28.29
CA GLN A 109 -2.70 -11.56 -29.14
C GLN A 109 -3.65 -10.44 -28.71
N TRP A 110 -3.58 -10.04 -27.43
CA TRP A 110 -4.35 -8.95 -26.85
C TRP A 110 -3.67 -7.58 -26.98
N GLY A 111 -2.36 -7.47 -26.76
CA GLY A 111 -1.57 -6.28 -27.05
C GLY A 111 -0.35 -6.05 -26.17
N ASP A 112 0.43 -5.01 -26.47
CA ASP A 112 1.69 -4.75 -25.76
C ASP A 112 1.54 -4.07 -24.38
N LEU A 113 0.32 -3.72 -23.97
CA LEU A 113 0.03 -3.08 -22.69
C LEU A 113 -0.60 -4.06 -21.67
N PRO A 114 -0.36 -3.91 -20.36
CA PRO A 114 -1.05 -4.71 -19.35
C PRO A 114 -2.54 -4.37 -19.30
N GLU A 115 -3.38 -5.38 -19.46
CA GLU A 115 -4.84 -5.28 -19.37
C GLU A 115 -5.34 -5.79 -18.01
N VAL A 116 -6.55 -5.34 -17.62
CA VAL A 116 -7.20 -5.72 -16.36
C VAL A 116 -8.57 -6.31 -16.67
N LYS A 117 -8.85 -7.54 -16.23
CA LYS A 117 -10.13 -8.24 -16.43
C LYS A 117 -10.45 -9.13 -15.22
N ARG A 118 -11.72 -9.54 -15.07
CA ARG A 118 -12.14 -10.56 -14.10
C ARG A 118 -12.05 -11.95 -14.71
N VAL A 119 -11.56 -12.91 -13.96
CA VAL A 119 -11.61 -14.34 -14.32
C VAL A 119 -13.05 -14.83 -14.12
N VAL A 120 -13.67 -15.39 -15.14
CA VAL A 120 -15.01 -16.00 -15.01
C VAL A 120 -15.00 -17.51 -15.21
N GLY A 121 -13.99 -18.03 -15.93
CA GLY A 121 -13.72 -19.46 -16.07
C GLY A 121 -12.23 -19.77 -15.98
N VAL A 122 -11.90 -20.96 -15.50
CA VAL A 122 -10.54 -21.52 -15.40
C VAL A 122 -10.44 -22.79 -16.23
N GLY A 123 -9.22 -23.20 -16.58
CA GLY A 123 -8.97 -24.33 -17.48
C GLY A 123 -9.75 -25.60 -17.12
N GLY A 124 -10.53 -26.10 -18.08
CA GLY A 124 -11.45 -27.22 -17.92
C GLY A 124 -12.94 -26.81 -17.89
N ASP A 125 -13.26 -25.57 -17.52
CA ASP A 125 -14.62 -25.04 -17.49
C ASP A 125 -15.25 -24.94 -18.89
N THR A 126 -16.56 -25.10 -18.97
CA THR A 126 -17.38 -24.59 -20.08
C THR A 126 -17.97 -23.24 -19.67
N VAL A 127 -17.73 -22.19 -20.46
CA VAL A 127 -18.32 -20.86 -20.29
C VAL A 127 -19.23 -20.58 -21.49
N ALA A 128 -20.46 -20.14 -21.23
CA ALA A 128 -21.45 -19.89 -22.27
C ALA A 128 -22.25 -18.60 -22.03
N CYS A 129 -22.70 -17.98 -23.11
CA CYS A 129 -23.75 -16.96 -23.08
C CYS A 129 -24.98 -17.42 -23.87
N CYS A 130 -26.18 -17.42 -23.31
CA CYS A 130 -26.55 -17.01 -21.94
C CYS A 130 -27.80 -17.79 -21.50
N ASP A 131 -28.13 -17.71 -20.20
CA ASP A 131 -29.42 -18.21 -19.71
C ASP A 131 -30.60 -17.36 -20.23
N ALA A 132 -31.84 -17.78 -19.91
CA ALA A 132 -33.05 -17.09 -20.32
C ALA A 132 -33.21 -15.66 -19.77
N HIS A 133 -32.35 -15.25 -18.82
CA HIS A 133 -32.30 -13.91 -18.25
C HIS A 133 -31.06 -13.11 -18.69
N GLY A 134 -30.30 -13.60 -19.67
CA GLY A 134 -29.11 -12.95 -20.19
C GLY A 134 -27.85 -13.12 -19.33
N ARG A 135 -27.89 -13.97 -18.29
CA ARG A 135 -26.74 -14.18 -17.39
C ARG A 135 -25.69 -15.09 -18.01
N LEU A 136 -24.44 -14.88 -17.61
CA LEU A 136 -23.32 -15.76 -17.96
C LEU A 136 -23.54 -17.14 -17.34
N MET A 137 -23.24 -18.19 -18.09
CA MET A 137 -23.28 -19.57 -17.60
C MET A 137 -21.86 -20.14 -17.49
N VAL A 138 -21.55 -20.79 -16.37
CA VAL A 138 -20.30 -21.51 -16.14
C VAL A 138 -20.64 -22.93 -15.67
N ASN A 139 -20.15 -23.94 -16.39
CA ASN A 139 -20.46 -25.35 -16.18
C ASN A 139 -21.98 -25.63 -16.07
N GLY A 140 -22.76 -25.01 -16.96
CA GLY A 140 -24.23 -25.12 -17.00
C GLY A 140 -24.98 -24.35 -15.92
N LYS A 141 -24.30 -23.74 -14.93
CA LYS A 141 -24.92 -22.90 -13.90
C LYS A 141 -24.89 -21.44 -14.33
N ALA A 142 -26.04 -20.76 -14.28
CA ALA A 142 -26.08 -19.30 -14.38
C ALA A 142 -25.39 -18.66 -13.18
N VAL A 143 -24.55 -17.66 -13.42
CA VAL A 143 -23.82 -16.90 -12.39
C VAL A 143 -24.63 -15.66 -12.02
N ASP A 144 -24.71 -15.35 -10.73
CA ASP A 144 -25.21 -14.07 -10.23
C ASP A 144 -24.02 -13.13 -9.98
N GLU A 145 -24.03 -11.93 -10.56
CA GLU A 145 -22.84 -11.09 -10.70
C GLU A 145 -23.04 -9.68 -10.09
N PRO A 146 -23.20 -9.56 -8.76
CA PRO A 146 -23.56 -8.31 -8.07
C PRO A 146 -22.48 -7.20 -8.07
N TYR A 147 -21.41 -7.35 -8.84
CA TYR A 147 -20.40 -6.32 -9.11
C TYR A 147 -20.64 -5.57 -10.43
N LEU A 148 -21.55 -6.04 -11.29
CA LEU A 148 -21.94 -5.35 -12.52
C LEU A 148 -22.82 -4.14 -12.17
N ALA A 149 -22.52 -2.96 -12.75
CA ALA A 149 -23.38 -1.78 -12.61
C ALA A 149 -24.68 -1.90 -13.41
N ASP A 150 -24.61 -2.58 -14.55
CA ASP A 150 -25.74 -3.05 -15.34
C ASP A 150 -25.49 -4.55 -15.63
N PRO A 151 -26.29 -5.48 -15.09
CA PRO A 151 -26.13 -6.90 -15.38
C PRO A 151 -26.48 -7.25 -16.84
N GLY A 152 -27.40 -6.48 -17.45
CA GLY A 152 -27.78 -6.53 -18.85
C GLY A 152 -27.87 -7.93 -19.47
N GLN A 153 -27.17 -8.09 -20.59
CA GLN A 153 -26.88 -9.39 -21.20
C GLN A 153 -25.36 -9.60 -21.19
N ALA A 154 -24.88 -10.74 -20.67
CA ALA A 154 -23.46 -10.97 -20.43
C ALA A 154 -22.59 -11.01 -21.71
N SER A 155 -23.20 -11.19 -22.89
CA SER A 155 -22.57 -10.98 -24.19
C SER A 155 -23.63 -10.64 -25.25
N GLY A 156 -23.33 -9.69 -26.15
CA GLY A 156 -24.20 -9.41 -27.30
C GLY A 156 -24.28 -10.56 -28.32
N THR A 157 -23.30 -11.47 -28.30
CA THR A 157 -23.23 -12.66 -29.15
C THR A 157 -23.33 -13.93 -28.31
N LYS A 158 -24.15 -14.89 -28.73
CA LYS A 158 -24.23 -16.22 -28.10
C LYS A 158 -22.93 -17.00 -28.33
N PHE A 159 -22.49 -17.73 -27.32
CA PHE A 159 -21.36 -18.65 -27.43
C PHE A 159 -21.46 -19.78 -26.41
N ASP A 160 -20.75 -20.86 -26.69
CA ASP A 160 -20.39 -21.93 -25.77
C ASP A 160 -18.92 -22.28 -26.09
N THR A 161 -18.05 -22.26 -25.08
CA THR A 161 -16.62 -22.52 -25.25
C THR A 161 -16.05 -23.24 -24.03
N LYS A 162 -15.04 -24.08 -24.25
CA LYS A 162 -14.33 -24.78 -23.19
C LYS A 162 -12.95 -24.18 -22.96
N VAL A 163 -12.70 -23.68 -21.76
CA VAL A 163 -11.44 -23.05 -21.38
C VAL A 163 -10.31 -24.09 -21.44
N PRO A 164 -9.23 -23.86 -22.24
CA PRO A 164 -8.10 -24.78 -22.30
C PRO A 164 -7.43 -24.99 -20.94
N ALA A 165 -6.86 -26.18 -20.71
CA ALA A 165 -6.07 -26.45 -19.50
C ALA A 165 -4.87 -25.50 -19.44
N GLY A 166 -4.65 -24.85 -18.30
CA GLY A 166 -3.61 -23.81 -18.16
C GLY A 166 -3.99 -22.45 -18.76
N ALA A 167 -5.28 -22.20 -19.06
CA ALA A 167 -5.77 -20.88 -19.48
C ALA A 167 -6.94 -20.40 -18.59
N LEU A 168 -7.29 -19.12 -18.75
CA LEU A 168 -8.33 -18.39 -18.04
C LEU A 168 -9.28 -17.73 -19.05
N PHE A 169 -10.59 -17.79 -18.82
CA PHE A 169 -11.56 -16.98 -19.57
C PHE A 169 -11.78 -15.66 -18.84
N LEU A 170 -11.45 -14.55 -19.49
CA LEU A 170 -11.36 -13.22 -18.89
C LEU A 170 -12.44 -12.31 -19.46
N VAL A 171 -13.20 -11.65 -18.60
CA VAL A 171 -14.32 -10.78 -18.98
C VAL A 171 -14.27 -9.48 -18.16
N GLY A 172 -14.70 -8.38 -18.77
CA GLY A 172 -14.81 -7.09 -18.07
C GLY A 172 -16.09 -6.97 -17.24
N ASP A 173 -16.03 -6.17 -16.17
CA ASP A 173 -17.22 -5.80 -15.40
C ASP A 173 -18.12 -4.83 -16.19
N ASN A 174 -17.56 -4.01 -17.10
CA ASN A 174 -18.35 -3.19 -18.01
C ASN A 174 -18.64 -3.97 -19.30
N ARG A 175 -19.67 -4.81 -19.24
CA ARG A 175 -20.02 -5.82 -20.27
C ARG A 175 -20.20 -5.26 -21.67
N ALA A 176 -20.69 -4.03 -21.79
CA ALA A 176 -21.04 -3.40 -23.07
C ALA A 176 -19.82 -2.85 -23.84
N VAL A 177 -18.74 -2.47 -23.15
CA VAL A 177 -17.56 -1.82 -23.78
C VAL A 177 -16.27 -2.63 -23.63
N SER A 178 -16.26 -3.67 -22.80
CA SER A 178 -15.08 -4.49 -22.57
C SER A 178 -14.75 -5.36 -23.78
N GLN A 179 -13.61 -5.07 -24.42
CA GLN A 179 -12.94 -6.00 -25.33
C GLN A 179 -12.26 -7.09 -24.50
N ASP A 180 -12.79 -8.31 -24.59
CA ASP A 180 -12.35 -9.44 -23.76
C ASP A 180 -12.58 -10.80 -24.43
N SER A 181 -12.47 -11.91 -23.68
CA SER A 181 -12.50 -13.28 -24.23
C SER A 181 -13.76 -13.58 -25.05
N ARG A 182 -14.89 -12.89 -24.78
CA ARG A 182 -16.14 -13.02 -25.55
C ARG A 182 -16.02 -12.59 -27.02
N LEU A 183 -15.03 -11.77 -27.36
CA LEU A 183 -14.81 -11.21 -28.69
C LEU A 183 -13.62 -11.83 -29.44
N ARG A 184 -13.09 -12.96 -28.93
CA ARG A 184 -11.85 -13.59 -29.42
C ARG A 184 -11.98 -15.12 -29.58
N LEU A 185 -13.22 -15.60 -29.62
CA LEU A 185 -13.57 -17.03 -29.61
C LEU A 185 -13.09 -17.79 -30.87
N ASP A 186 -12.74 -17.05 -31.91
CA ASP A 186 -12.16 -17.50 -33.18
C ASP A 186 -10.62 -17.60 -33.16
N ASP A 187 -9.96 -17.14 -32.09
CA ASP A 187 -8.51 -17.24 -31.96
C ASP A 187 -8.03 -18.64 -31.53
N SER A 188 -6.72 -18.86 -31.61
CA SER A 188 -6.05 -20.14 -31.29
C SER A 188 -6.29 -20.66 -29.86
N GLN A 189 -6.73 -19.79 -28.94
CA GLN A 189 -7.01 -20.11 -27.54
C GLN A 189 -8.51 -20.09 -27.22
N GLN A 190 -9.37 -19.91 -28.23
CA GLN A 190 -10.82 -19.66 -28.07
C GLN A 190 -11.08 -18.47 -27.12
N GLY A 191 -10.25 -17.43 -27.24
CA GLY A 191 -10.30 -16.21 -26.45
C GLY A 191 -9.75 -16.35 -25.03
N ALA A 192 -9.30 -17.53 -24.61
CA ALA A 192 -8.70 -17.72 -23.28
C ALA A 192 -7.26 -17.18 -23.21
N VAL A 193 -6.84 -16.76 -22.02
CA VAL A 193 -5.49 -16.23 -21.76
C VAL A 193 -4.67 -17.23 -20.94
N PRO A 194 -3.46 -17.61 -21.36
CA PRO A 194 -2.61 -18.54 -20.60
C PRO A 194 -2.29 -18.04 -19.17
N VAL A 195 -2.23 -18.96 -18.20
CA VAL A 195 -1.86 -18.63 -16.80
C VAL A 195 -0.43 -18.06 -16.68
N SER A 196 0.44 -18.34 -17.66
CA SER A 196 1.77 -17.75 -17.83
C SER A 196 1.76 -16.25 -18.08
N ASP A 197 0.64 -15.70 -18.55
CA ASP A 197 0.53 -14.30 -18.98
C ASP A 197 -0.15 -13.37 -17.98
N VAL A 198 -0.64 -13.96 -16.88
CA VAL A 198 -0.94 -13.26 -15.63
C VAL A 198 0.33 -12.58 -15.09
N ARG A 199 0.17 -11.37 -14.55
CA ARG A 199 1.21 -10.55 -13.91
C ARG A 199 0.90 -10.23 -12.45
N GLY A 200 -0.34 -10.48 -12.00
CA GLY A 200 -0.76 -10.47 -10.60
C GLY A 200 -2.27 -10.35 -10.41
N ARG A 201 -2.76 -10.61 -9.19
CA ARG A 201 -4.17 -10.44 -8.78
C ARG A 201 -4.37 -9.06 -8.15
N VAL A 202 -5.33 -8.28 -8.63
CA VAL A 202 -5.68 -6.96 -8.07
C VAL A 202 -6.36 -7.10 -6.72
N GLU A 203 -5.88 -6.39 -5.70
CA GLU A 203 -6.45 -6.41 -4.35
C GLU A 203 -6.84 -5.03 -3.79
N ALA A 204 -6.38 -3.93 -4.41
CA ALA A 204 -6.73 -2.57 -4.01
C ALA A 204 -6.52 -1.54 -5.12
N THR A 205 -7.18 -0.39 -5.00
CA THR A 205 -6.81 0.85 -5.67
C THR A 205 -6.04 1.73 -4.68
N ALA A 206 -4.90 2.28 -5.11
CA ALA A 206 -4.00 3.10 -4.31
C ALA A 206 -3.92 4.57 -4.78
N TRP A 207 -4.48 4.90 -5.94
CA TRP A 207 -4.64 6.27 -6.45
C TRP A 207 -5.76 6.32 -7.49
N PRO A 208 -6.58 7.39 -7.56
CA PRO A 208 -6.53 8.64 -6.76
C PRO A 208 -6.99 8.44 -5.32
N LEU A 209 -6.65 9.37 -4.42
CA LEU A 209 -7.01 9.30 -3.00
C LEU A 209 -8.51 9.13 -2.75
N SER A 210 -9.36 9.71 -3.61
CA SER A 210 -10.82 9.58 -3.59
C SER A 210 -11.34 8.18 -3.98
N ARG A 211 -10.48 7.27 -4.44
CA ARG A 211 -10.78 5.86 -4.75
C ARG A 211 -9.84 4.88 -4.04
N VAL A 212 -9.12 5.31 -2.99
CA VAL A 212 -8.26 4.41 -2.21
C VAL A 212 -9.12 3.43 -1.42
N GLY A 213 -8.89 2.13 -1.61
CA GLY A 213 -9.63 1.07 -0.95
C GLY A 213 -9.28 -0.33 -1.47
N THR A 214 -9.62 -1.36 -0.70
CA THR A 214 -9.49 -2.76 -1.14
C THR A 214 -10.55 -3.09 -2.19
N VAL A 215 -10.15 -3.79 -3.25
CA VAL A 215 -11.08 -4.38 -4.21
C VAL A 215 -11.72 -5.62 -3.55
N GLY A 216 -13.05 -5.68 -3.57
CA GLY A 216 -13.81 -6.73 -2.87
C GLY A 216 -13.65 -8.11 -3.49
N ARG A 217 -13.54 -9.14 -2.65
CA ARG A 217 -13.75 -10.54 -3.06
C ARG A 217 -15.23 -10.71 -3.42
N THR A 218 -15.54 -11.19 -4.62
CA THR A 218 -16.91 -11.55 -4.99
C THR A 218 -17.25 -12.98 -4.58
N SER A 219 -18.49 -13.21 -4.15
CA SER A 219 -19.06 -14.55 -3.88
C SER A 219 -19.78 -15.16 -5.09
N ALA A 220 -19.88 -14.45 -6.21
CA ALA A 220 -20.59 -14.86 -7.43
C ALA A 220 -20.31 -16.30 -7.89
N PHE A 221 -19.05 -16.74 -7.74
CA PHE A 221 -18.56 -18.04 -8.20
C PHE A 221 -18.47 -19.09 -7.08
N ASP A 222 -18.79 -18.74 -5.82
CA ASP A 222 -18.61 -19.65 -4.67
C ASP A 222 -19.53 -20.88 -4.71
N ALA A 223 -20.65 -20.80 -5.45
CA ALA A 223 -21.56 -21.92 -5.69
C ALA A 223 -21.13 -22.86 -6.84
N LEU A 224 -19.98 -22.63 -7.47
CA LEU A 224 -19.44 -23.44 -8.56
C LEU A 224 -18.48 -24.53 -8.04
N THR A 225 -18.37 -25.63 -8.78
CA THR A 225 -17.45 -26.72 -8.49
C THR A 225 -16.00 -26.26 -8.64
N GLY A 226 -15.16 -26.56 -7.64
CA GLY A 226 -13.80 -25.99 -7.54
C GLY A 226 -13.73 -24.60 -6.89
N GLY A 227 -14.87 -24.02 -6.49
CA GLY A 227 -14.93 -22.78 -5.71
C GLY A 227 -14.93 -21.48 -6.54
N GLY A 228 -15.07 -20.37 -5.81
CA GLY A 228 -15.04 -19.01 -6.33
C GLY A 228 -13.76 -18.27 -5.94
N ALA A 229 -13.87 -16.96 -5.70
CA ALA A 229 -12.72 -16.06 -5.70
C ALA A 229 -11.71 -16.37 -4.58
N SER A 230 -10.45 -16.02 -4.80
CA SER A 230 -9.37 -16.27 -3.84
C SER A 230 -9.63 -15.57 -2.51
N ALA A 231 -9.03 -16.11 -1.44
CA ALA A 231 -8.89 -15.36 -0.20
C ALA A 231 -8.04 -14.11 -0.43
N GLN A 232 -8.39 -12.99 0.20
CA GLN A 232 -7.59 -11.76 0.14
C GLN A 232 -6.18 -12.00 0.67
N GLY A 233 -5.18 -11.51 -0.06
CA GLY A 233 -3.77 -11.57 0.30
C GLY A 233 -3.37 -10.71 1.51
N PRO A 234 -2.06 -10.61 1.80
CA PRO A 234 -1.54 -10.02 3.03
C PRO A 234 -1.74 -8.50 3.16
N LEU A 235 -2.25 -7.80 2.13
CA LEU A 235 -2.35 -6.34 2.09
C LEU A 235 -2.95 -5.71 3.36
N ARG A 236 -4.04 -6.27 3.90
CA ARG A 236 -4.67 -5.75 5.13
C ARG A 236 -3.72 -5.76 6.34
N TRP A 237 -2.88 -6.79 6.45
CA TRP A 237 -1.96 -7.00 7.56
C TRP A 237 -0.68 -6.18 7.39
N LEU A 238 -0.22 -5.99 6.14
CA LEU A 238 0.90 -5.12 5.82
C LEU A 238 0.54 -3.65 6.07
N LEU A 239 -0.66 -3.21 5.67
CA LEU A 239 -1.16 -1.88 6.01
C LEU A 239 -1.29 -1.69 7.53
N ALA A 240 -1.82 -2.69 8.26
CA ALA A 240 -1.89 -2.64 9.73
C ALA A 240 -0.50 -2.54 10.38
N ALA A 241 0.49 -3.31 9.91
CA ALA A 241 1.87 -3.24 10.40
C ALA A 241 2.54 -1.89 10.09
N ILE A 242 2.36 -1.37 8.88
CA ILE A 242 2.88 -0.05 8.46
C ILE A 242 2.29 1.06 9.34
N VAL A 243 0.96 1.07 9.54
CA VAL A 243 0.27 2.07 10.36
C VAL A 243 0.66 1.97 11.84
N ALA A 244 0.72 0.75 12.41
CA ALA A 244 1.21 0.54 13.77
C ALA A 244 2.67 1.01 13.92
N GLY A 245 3.49 0.80 12.90
CA GLY A 245 4.86 1.30 12.82
C GLY A 245 4.93 2.82 12.93
N VAL A 246 4.16 3.54 12.10
CA VAL A 246 4.07 5.02 12.14
C VAL A 246 3.59 5.52 13.51
N VAL A 247 2.54 4.90 14.07
CA VAL A 247 2.00 5.28 15.39
C VAL A 247 3.04 5.12 16.50
N LEU A 248 3.81 4.02 16.50
CA LEU A 248 4.88 3.79 17.46
C LEU A 248 6.07 4.75 17.30
N ILE A 249 6.46 5.07 16.06
CA ILE A 249 7.51 6.08 15.78
C ILE A 249 7.07 7.46 16.33
N LEU A 250 5.87 7.92 15.96
CA LEU A 250 5.38 9.24 16.35
C LEU A 250 5.12 9.34 17.86
N GLY A 251 4.49 8.33 18.46
CA GLY A 251 4.24 8.28 19.90
C GLY A 251 5.52 8.20 20.72
N GLY A 252 6.46 7.34 20.31
CA GLY A 252 7.77 7.19 20.93
C GLY A 252 8.61 8.48 20.87
N ALA A 253 8.66 9.14 19.71
CA ALA A 253 9.37 10.41 19.54
C ALA A 253 8.71 11.57 20.31
N ALA A 254 7.39 11.64 20.37
CA ALA A 254 6.65 12.69 21.07
C ALA A 254 6.69 12.55 22.61
N TYR A 255 6.94 11.36 23.15
CA TYR A 255 6.97 11.07 24.59
C TYR A 255 7.89 12.02 25.38
N THR A 256 9.12 12.22 24.92
CA THR A 256 10.15 13.03 25.59
C THR A 256 9.79 14.53 25.66
N PRO A 257 9.39 15.22 24.57
CA PRO A 257 8.95 16.61 24.67
C PRO A 257 7.61 16.79 25.43
N LEU A 258 6.68 15.83 25.39
CA LEU A 258 5.44 15.92 26.18
C LEU A 258 5.69 15.74 27.69
N SER A 259 6.41 14.69 28.10
CA SER A 259 6.72 14.44 29.52
C SER A 259 7.48 15.61 30.16
N ASN A 260 8.40 16.24 29.42
CA ASN A 260 9.09 17.45 29.86
C ASN A 260 8.18 18.68 29.98
N ARG A 261 7.15 18.84 29.13
CA ARG A 261 6.14 19.89 29.27
C ARG A 261 5.20 19.65 30.46
N VAL A 262 4.82 18.41 30.74
CA VAL A 262 3.97 18.05 31.89
C VAL A 262 4.72 18.29 33.20
N ARG A 263 5.98 17.87 33.31
CA ARG A 263 6.81 18.14 34.51
C ARG A 263 6.99 19.64 34.81
N ARG A 264 7.00 20.51 33.79
CA ARG A 264 7.07 21.98 33.92
C ARG A 264 5.72 22.67 34.21
N ARG A 265 4.64 21.90 34.41
CA ARG A 265 3.32 22.39 34.84
C ARG A 265 2.87 21.81 36.18
N ALA A 266 3.61 20.84 36.71
CA ALA A 266 3.30 20.12 37.94
C ALA A 266 4.25 20.48 39.11
N GLY A 267 5.03 21.55 38.94
CA GLY A 267 5.98 22.14 39.89
C GLY A 267 6.57 23.42 39.30
#